data_AF-A0A3D5YVZ1-F1
#
_entry.id   AF-A0A3D5YVZ1-F1
#
_cell.length_a   1.000
_cell.length_b   1.000
_cell.length_c   1.000
_cell.angle_alpha   90.00
_cell.angle_beta   90.00
_cell.angle_gamma   90.00
#
_symmetry.space_group_name_H-M   'P 1'
#
loop_
_entity.id
_entity.type
_entity.pdbx_description
1 polymer ?
#
loop_
_entity_poly.entity_id
_entity_poly.type
_entity_poly.pdbx_seq_one_letter_code
_entity_poly.pdbx_strand_id
1 'polypeptide(L)'
;MKAKSFLITSILSLVLFAACEKSEIPDRIMVAEGAKVCFFNLSTDAPEINLYFNDARVTTQSSSVIGKLRGIPYRSSYPGAVTIIPTAATTPTSYVGAEYFVTTAGNINISAKDTLFKAGHTTFFTSSFNFEKDKYYSVFAVEPKAAMLPVIIEDKIEAFTTKLKTKMRCVNMLSGVAGNKIDLWLIHQPATGKPPMPAYKLSSGVDYKGATQFTDTISSGTYKWMVTKAGAVPTANTPPTTLGTPYNLTFAAADIVINKATGNTSFSQKTTYSFLLFGKVGGTGTAAPYGNIFRNRLN
;
A
#
# COMPACT_ATOMS: atom_id res chain seq x y z
N MET A 1 -21.67 57.13 -28.77
CA MET A 1 -20.53 56.24 -28.43
C MET A 1 -20.87 55.03 -27.52
N LYS A 2 -22.12 54.83 -27.08
CA LYS A 2 -22.46 53.74 -26.12
C LYS A 2 -22.64 52.34 -26.74
N ALA A 3 -22.89 52.22 -28.05
CA ALA A 3 -23.16 50.93 -28.71
C ALA A 3 -21.90 50.07 -28.96
N LYS A 4 -20.72 50.68 -29.15
CA LYS A 4 -19.46 49.94 -29.41
C LYS A 4 -18.92 49.22 -28.16
N SER A 5 -19.28 49.68 -26.97
CA SER A 5 -18.84 49.05 -25.70
C SER A 5 -19.60 47.76 -25.38
N PHE A 6 -20.85 47.62 -25.83
CA PHE A 6 -21.66 46.42 -25.60
C PHE A 6 -21.18 45.21 -26.42
N LEU A 7 -20.69 45.45 -27.64
CA LEU A 7 -20.23 44.37 -28.53
C LEU A 7 -18.94 43.70 -28.02
N ILE A 8 -17.99 44.48 -27.51
CA ILE A 8 -16.71 43.98 -26.99
C ILE A 8 -16.93 43.13 -25.73
N THR A 9 -17.85 43.56 -24.85
CA THR A 9 -18.15 42.84 -23.61
C THR A 9 -18.83 41.49 -23.89
N SER A 10 -19.72 41.42 -24.90
CA SER A 10 -20.41 40.19 -25.29
C SER A 10 -19.47 39.15 -25.94
N ILE A 11 -18.54 39.61 -26.80
CA ILE A 11 -17.53 38.74 -27.42
C ILE A 11 -16.54 38.21 -26.37
N LEU A 12 -16.13 39.04 -25.41
CA LEU A 12 -15.23 38.61 -24.33
C LEU A 12 -15.87 37.57 -23.41
N SER A 13 -17.18 37.67 -23.14
CA SER A 13 -17.92 36.63 -22.40
C SER A 13 -18.04 35.31 -23.16
N LEU A 14 -18.22 35.31 -24.49
CA LEU A 14 -18.26 34.07 -25.29
C LEU A 14 -16.92 33.33 -25.32
N VAL A 15 -15.79 34.05 -25.35
CA VAL A 15 -14.45 33.44 -25.30
C VAL A 15 -14.16 32.82 -23.93
N LEU A 16 -14.67 33.41 -22.85
CA LEU A 16 -14.52 32.86 -21.49
C LEU A 16 -15.32 31.57 -21.26
N PHE A 17 -16.44 31.35 -21.96
CA PHE A 17 -17.19 30.09 -21.88
C PHE A 17 -16.65 28.98 -22.80
N ALA A 18 -16.00 29.34 -23.91
CA ALA A 18 -15.38 28.37 -24.81
C ALA A 18 -14.06 27.77 -24.27
N ALA A 19 -13.39 28.44 -23.33
CA ALA A 19 -12.14 27.96 -22.72
C ALA A 19 -12.34 26.99 -21.55
N CYS A 20 -13.60 26.70 -21.17
CA CYS A 20 -13.89 25.66 -20.18
C CYS A 20 -13.89 24.28 -20.88
N GLU A 21 -12.73 23.88 -21.40
CA GLU A 21 -12.53 22.47 -21.75
C GLU A 21 -12.67 21.68 -20.47
N LYS A 22 -13.81 20.99 -20.34
CA LYS A 22 -14.07 20.06 -19.25
C LYS A 22 -12.89 19.08 -19.28
N SER A 23 -12.04 19.17 -18.26
CA SER A 23 -10.88 18.28 -18.13
C SER A 23 -11.34 16.86 -18.37
N GLU A 24 -11.05 16.31 -19.54
CA GLU A 24 -11.42 14.95 -19.89
C GLU A 24 -10.76 14.08 -18.83
N ILE A 25 -11.57 13.50 -17.95
CA ILE A 25 -11.10 12.47 -17.04
C ILE A 25 -10.89 11.27 -17.96
N PRO A 26 -9.65 10.79 -18.18
CA PRO A 26 -9.42 9.62 -19.01
C PRO A 26 -10.39 8.51 -18.66
N ASP A 27 -11.18 8.09 -19.65
CA ASP A 27 -12.13 7.00 -19.51
C ASP A 27 -11.40 5.75 -19.07
N ARG A 28 -11.93 5.11 -18.03
CA ARG A 28 -11.43 3.83 -17.56
C ARG A 28 -11.89 2.79 -18.57
N ILE A 29 -10.96 2.14 -19.26
CA ILE A 29 -11.30 0.89 -19.95
C ILE A 29 -11.39 -0.18 -18.86
N MET A 30 -12.59 -0.33 -18.29
CA MET A 30 -12.92 -1.48 -17.45
C MET A 30 -12.99 -2.70 -18.34
N VAL A 31 -12.08 -3.64 -18.15
CA VAL A 31 -12.16 -4.95 -18.81
C VAL A 31 -12.98 -5.86 -17.91
N ALA A 32 -13.93 -6.61 -18.48
CA ALA A 32 -14.80 -7.50 -17.70
C ALA A 32 -14.03 -8.70 -17.12
N GLU A 33 -13.01 -9.18 -17.83
CA GLU A 33 -12.22 -10.33 -17.44
C GLU A 33 -10.71 -10.07 -17.64
N GLY A 34 -9.89 -10.67 -16.80
CA GLY A 34 -8.45 -10.59 -16.92
C GLY A 34 -7.73 -10.77 -15.59
N ALA A 35 -6.54 -10.19 -15.46
CA ALA A 35 -5.79 -10.22 -14.22
C ALA A 35 -6.34 -9.18 -13.24
N LYS A 36 -6.29 -9.50 -11.95
CA LYS A 36 -6.76 -8.65 -10.86
C LYS A 36 -5.53 -8.00 -10.23
N VAL A 37 -5.40 -6.69 -10.34
CA VAL A 37 -4.19 -5.96 -9.92
C VAL A 37 -4.53 -4.95 -8.83
N CYS A 38 -3.66 -4.81 -7.85
CA CYS A 38 -3.62 -3.66 -6.97
C CYS A 38 -2.24 -3.01 -7.03
N PHE A 39 -2.19 -1.70 -6.83
CA PHE A 39 -0.98 -0.90 -6.92
C PHE A 39 -0.69 -0.20 -5.60
N PHE A 40 0.58 -0.10 -5.23
CA PHE A 40 1.04 0.60 -4.03
C PHE A 40 2.17 1.54 -4.39
N ASN A 41 2.06 2.80 -3.99
CA ASN A 41 3.19 3.74 -4.05
C ASN A 41 3.94 3.73 -2.71
N LEU A 42 5.02 2.96 -2.65
CA LEU A 42 5.91 2.85 -1.48
C LEU A 42 7.29 3.49 -1.74
N SER A 43 7.43 4.24 -2.83
CA SER A 43 8.69 4.88 -3.21
C SER A 43 8.93 6.13 -2.37
N THR A 44 10.06 6.18 -1.66
CA THR A 44 10.38 7.31 -0.80
C THR A 44 10.69 8.54 -1.65
N ASP A 45 10.19 9.70 -1.21
CA ASP A 45 10.37 11.00 -1.87
C ASP A 45 9.71 11.11 -3.25
N ALA A 46 8.96 10.09 -3.66
CA ALA A 46 8.17 10.14 -4.87
C ALA A 46 6.98 11.11 -4.69
N PRO A 47 6.63 11.89 -5.74
CA PRO A 47 5.38 12.62 -5.74
C PRO A 47 4.19 11.65 -5.83
N GLU A 48 2.99 12.19 -5.96
CA GLU A 48 1.88 11.39 -6.47
C GLU A 48 2.25 10.83 -7.86
N ILE A 49 1.94 9.55 -8.09
CA ILE A 49 2.24 8.87 -9.35
C ILE A 49 1.00 8.21 -9.93
N ASN A 50 0.90 8.21 -11.26
CA ASN A 50 -0.09 7.46 -11.99
C ASN A 50 0.52 6.19 -12.60
N LEU A 51 -0.26 5.11 -12.57
CA LEU A 51 0.11 3.85 -13.21
C LEU A 51 -0.49 3.80 -14.61
N TYR A 52 0.29 3.31 -15.56
CA TYR A 52 -0.09 3.15 -16.96
C TYR A 52 0.21 1.74 -17.43
N PHE A 53 -0.74 1.14 -18.14
CA PHE A 53 -0.62 -0.15 -18.83
C PHE A 53 -0.77 0.09 -20.33
N ASN A 54 0.27 -0.26 -21.11
CA ASN A 54 0.34 0.01 -22.55
C ASN A 54 0.03 1.49 -22.88
N ASP A 55 0.64 2.40 -22.11
CA ASP A 55 0.41 3.86 -22.16
C ASP A 55 -1.01 4.35 -21.84
N ALA A 56 -1.95 3.46 -21.55
CA ALA A 56 -3.26 3.81 -21.01
C ALA A 56 -3.19 3.95 -19.48
N ARG A 57 -3.66 5.09 -18.95
CA ARG A 57 -3.68 5.35 -17.50
C ARG A 57 -4.71 4.46 -16.81
N VAL A 58 -4.30 3.69 -15.81
CA VAL A 58 -5.20 2.80 -15.05
C VAL A 58 -5.59 3.34 -13.67
N THR A 59 -4.84 4.30 -13.15
CA THR A 59 -5.19 5.03 -11.91
C THR A 59 -6.17 6.18 -12.19
N THR A 60 -7.28 6.23 -11.45
CA THR A 60 -8.37 7.20 -11.67
C THR A 60 -8.67 8.04 -10.43
N GLN A 61 -7.70 8.85 -9.98
CA GLN A 61 -8.03 9.89 -9.00
C GLN A 61 -8.52 11.15 -9.71
N SER A 62 -9.71 11.61 -9.32
CA SER A 62 -10.24 12.89 -9.75
C SER A 62 -9.43 14.03 -9.13
N SER A 63 -9.25 15.10 -9.91
CA SER A 63 -8.68 16.36 -9.46
C SER A 63 -9.77 17.41 -9.40
N SER A 64 -9.80 18.20 -8.32
CA SER A 64 -10.63 19.41 -8.24
C SER A 64 -9.98 20.61 -8.95
N VAL A 65 -8.72 20.48 -9.38
CA VAL A 65 -7.95 21.52 -10.07
C VAL A 65 -7.91 21.21 -11.57
N ILE A 66 -8.44 22.12 -12.38
CA ILE A 66 -8.47 22.03 -13.85
C ILE A 66 -7.04 21.87 -14.38
N GLY A 67 -6.84 20.95 -15.33
CA GLY A 67 -5.56 20.71 -15.98
C GLY A 67 -4.51 19.97 -15.15
N LYS A 68 -4.83 19.65 -13.88
CA LYS A 68 -3.94 18.88 -13.00
C LYS A 68 -4.43 17.44 -12.87
N LEU A 69 -3.52 16.49 -12.99
CA LEU A 69 -3.82 15.10 -12.67
C LEU A 69 -3.63 14.85 -11.16
N ARG A 70 -4.39 13.91 -10.63
CA ARG A 70 -4.16 13.35 -9.30
C ARG A 70 -3.68 11.92 -9.48
N GLY A 71 -2.81 11.48 -8.58
CA GLY A 71 -2.23 10.14 -8.61
C GLY A 71 -2.16 9.56 -7.21
N ILE A 72 -1.50 8.42 -7.10
CA ILE A 72 -1.38 7.67 -5.86
C ILE A 72 -0.25 8.30 -5.04
N PRO A 73 -0.55 8.92 -3.88
CA PRO A 73 0.48 9.50 -3.04
C PRO A 73 1.34 8.41 -2.39
N TYR A 74 2.51 8.79 -1.91
CA TYR A 74 3.37 7.93 -1.11
C TYR A 74 2.61 7.33 0.10
N ARG A 75 2.83 6.05 0.38
CA ARG A 75 2.14 5.22 1.39
C ARG A 75 0.66 4.93 1.09
N SER A 76 0.24 5.05 -0.16
CA SER A 76 -1.14 4.76 -0.58
C SER A 76 -1.21 3.62 -1.59
N SER A 77 -2.42 3.09 -1.77
CA SER A 77 -2.74 2.05 -2.74
C SER A 77 -3.81 2.48 -3.73
N TYR A 78 -4.00 1.67 -4.76
CA TYR A 78 -5.08 1.79 -5.72
C TYR A 78 -5.53 0.43 -6.27
N PRO A 79 -6.85 0.23 -6.49
CA PRO A 79 -7.95 1.06 -6.02
C PRO A 79 -7.98 1.15 -4.49
N GLY A 80 -8.27 2.35 -4.00
CA GLY A 80 -8.31 2.69 -2.60
C GLY A 80 -8.71 4.15 -2.45
N ALA A 81 -9.54 4.47 -1.46
CA ALA A 81 -10.02 5.82 -1.27
C ALA A 81 -8.92 6.68 -0.68
N VAL A 82 -8.29 7.61 -1.43
CA VAL A 82 -7.35 8.59 -0.88
C VAL A 82 -8.07 9.62 0.01
N THR A 83 -8.17 9.38 1.31
CA THR A 83 -8.89 10.19 2.29
C THR A 83 -8.00 11.27 2.89
N ILE A 84 -6.67 11.09 2.93
CA ILE A 84 -5.73 12.06 3.51
C ILE A 84 -4.44 12.10 2.69
N ILE A 85 -4.02 13.30 2.26
CA ILE A 85 -2.69 13.55 1.71
C ILE A 85 -1.72 13.59 2.90
N PRO A 86 -0.74 12.67 3.02
CA PRO A 86 0.20 12.70 4.13
C PRO A 86 1.03 13.99 4.06
N THR A 87 1.07 14.77 5.14
CA THR A 87 2.12 15.79 5.33
C THR A 87 3.34 15.14 5.95
N ALA A 88 4.53 15.74 5.79
CA ALA A 88 5.78 15.23 6.39
C ALA A 88 5.70 15.07 7.93
N ALA A 89 4.79 15.78 8.60
CA ALA A 89 4.63 15.77 10.06
C ALA A 89 3.55 14.78 10.55
N THR A 90 2.68 14.26 9.67
CA THR A 90 1.59 13.37 10.06
C THR A 90 1.88 11.96 9.58
N THR A 91 2.07 11.00 10.51
CA THR A 91 1.97 9.59 10.18
C THR A 91 0.57 9.33 9.62
N PRO A 92 0.40 8.92 8.34
CA PRO A 92 -0.92 8.64 7.82
C PRO A 92 -1.57 7.54 8.66
N THR A 93 -2.84 7.76 9.02
CA THR A 93 -3.69 6.75 9.63
C THR A 93 -3.70 5.49 8.75
N SER A 94 -3.69 4.32 9.38
CA SER A 94 -3.72 3.02 8.69
C SER A 94 -4.78 3.01 7.60
N TYR A 95 -4.39 2.61 6.41
CA TYR A 95 -5.20 2.74 5.21
C TYR A 95 -6.21 1.60 5.11
N VAL A 96 -7.47 1.92 4.83
CA VAL A 96 -8.51 0.89 4.62
C VAL A 96 -8.81 0.75 3.13
N GLY A 97 -8.42 -0.40 2.57
CA GLY A 97 -8.91 -0.90 1.29
C GLY A 97 -7.92 -0.74 0.14
N ALA A 98 -7.07 -1.75 -0.08
CA ALA A 98 -6.59 -2.05 -1.42
C ALA A 98 -7.62 -3.02 -2.04
N GLU A 99 -8.32 -2.54 -3.05
CA GLU A 99 -9.16 -3.35 -3.92
C GLU A 99 -8.34 -3.73 -5.17
N TYR A 100 -8.77 -4.79 -5.85
CA TYR A 100 -8.19 -5.17 -7.12
C TYR A 100 -9.01 -4.57 -8.26
N PHE A 101 -8.34 -4.00 -9.27
CA PHE A 101 -8.97 -3.68 -10.55
C PHE A 101 -8.62 -4.75 -11.58
N VAL A 102 -9.52 -4.93 -12.55
CA VAL A 102 -9.30 -5.88 -13.64
C VAL A 102 -8.53 -5.20 -14.78
N THR A 103 -7.50 -5.87 -15.30
CA THR A 103 -6.75 -5.50 -16.50
C THR A 103 -6.71 -6.66 -17.47
N THR A 104 -6.49 -6.39 -18.77
CA THR A 104 -6.22 -7.44 -19.75
C THR A 104 -5.04 -8.31 -19.33
N ALA A 105 -5.18 -9.62 -19.53
CA ALA A 105 -4.08 -10.57 -19.40
C ALA A 105 -3.10 -10.47 -20.59
N GLY A 106 -1.92 -11.06 -20.45
CA GLY A 106 -0.84 -11.05 -21.43
C GLY A 106 0.34 -10.17 -21.01
N ASN A 107 1.26 -9.95 -21.95
CA ASN A 107 2.42 -9.10 -21.74
C ASN A 107 2.01 -7.62 -21.78
N ILE A 108 2.07 -6.97 -20.63
CA ILE A 108 1.69 -5.57 -20.44
C ILE A 108 2.93 -4.73 -20.16
N ASN A 109 3.08 -3.62 -20.88
CA ASN A 109 4.05 -2.60 -20.55
C ASN A 109 3.51 -1.72 -19.41
N ILE A 110 4.17 -1.76 -18.26
CA ILE A 110 3.80 -1.04 -17.05
C ILE A 110 4.73 0.16 -16.90
N SER A 111 4.18 1.34 -16.69
CA SER A 111 4.97 2.51 -16.29
C SER A 111 4.31 3.30 -15.18
N ALA A 112 5.13 3.92 -14.32
CA ALA A 112 4.68 4.95 -13.39
C ALA A 112 5.19 6.30 -13.85
N LYS A 113 4.29 7.28 -13.91
CA LYS A 113 4.60 8.64 -14.33
C LYS A 113 4.11 9.63 -13.27
N ASP A 114 4.72 10.81 -13.20
CA ASP A 114 4.24 11.87 -12.30
C ASP A 114 2.82 12.38 -12.65
N THR A 115 2.31 13.25 -11.80
CA THR A 115 0.96 13.85 -11.93
C THR A 115 1.00 15.31 -12.36
N LEU A 116 2.10 15.72 -13.00
CA LEU A 116 2.22 17.08 -13.55
C LEU A 116 1.28 17.25 -14.77
N PHE A 117 1.58 18.21 -15.65
CA PHE A 117 0.76 18.48 -16.81
C PHE A 117 0.87 17.36 -17.85
N LYS A 118 -0.26 17.03 -18.50
CA LYS A 118 -0.43 15.94 -19.49
C LYS A 118 0.67 15.89 -20.57
N ALA A 119 1.19 17.05 -20.97
CA ALA A 119 2.35 17.16 -21.84
C ALA A 119 3.62 17.33 -20.99
N GLY A 120 4.46 16.29 -20.92
CA GLY A 120 5.76 16.37 -20.24
C GLY A 120 5.87 15.59 -18.91
N HIS A 121 5.06 14.54 -18.71
CA HIS A 121 5.23 13.70 -17.53
C HIS A 121 6.63 13.08 -17.46
N THR A 122 7.21 13.09 -16.26
CA THR A 122 8.41 12.30 -15.97
C THR A 122 8.00 10.84 -15.78
N THR A 123 8.60 9.93 -16.54
CA THR A 123 8.47 8.49 -16.29
C THR A 123 9.48 8.08 -15.23
N PHE A 124 9.01 7.52 -14.12
CA PHE A 124 9.87 7.04 -13.03
C PHE A 124 10.40 5.63 -13.28
N PHE A 125 9.56 4.76 -13.84
CA PHE A 125 9.97 3.44 -14.28
C PHE A 125 9.11 2.96 -15.46
N THR A 126 9.68 2.00 -16.19
CA THR A 126 9.00 1.20 -17.21
C THR A 126 9.45 -0.26 -17.05
N SER A 127 8.52 -1.20 -17.14
CA SER A 127 8.80 -2.65 -17.11
C SER A 127 7.72 -3.41 -17.84
N SER A 128 8.06 -4.54 -18.46
CA SER A 128 7.07 -5.47 -19.01
C SER A 128 6.79 -6.58 -18.00
N PHE A 129 5.53 -7.03 -17.92
CA PHE A 129 5.14 -8.18 -17.12
C PHE A 129 4.01 -8.95 -17.79
N ASN A 130 4.08 -10.28 -17.74
CA ASN A 130 3.04 -11.16 -18.27
C ASN A 130 2.00 -11.47 -17.20
N PHE A 131 0.86 -10.78 -17.24
CA PHE A 131 -0.26 -11.03 -16.34
C PHE A 131 -1.08 -12.22 -16.82
N GLU A 132 -1.33 -13.19 -15.96
CA GLU A 132 -2.21 -14.31 -16.29
C GLU A 132 -3.67 -13.99 -15.94
N LYS A 133 -4.59 -14.53 -16.75
CA LYS A 133 -6.03 -14.39 -16.52
C LYS A 133 -6.40 -14.96 -15.14
N ASP A 134 -7.32 -14.28 -14.46
CA ASP A 134 -7.91 -14.68 -13.17
C ASP A 134 -6.97 -14.72 -11.96
N LYS A 135 -5.67 -14.45 -12.15
CA LYS A 135 -4.71 -14.30 -11.06
C LYS A 135 -4.76 -12.91 -10.42
N TYR A 136 -4.31 -12.85 -9.17
CA TYR A 136 -4.21 -11.62 -8.39
C TYR A 136 -2.75 -11.18 -8.32
N TYR A 137 -2.50 -9.88 -8.43
CA TYR A 137 -1.16 -9.31 -8.37
C TYR A 137 -1.14 -8.02 -7.56
N SER A 138 -0.05 -7.86 -6.81
CA SER A 138 0.31 -6.60 -6.16
C SER A 138 1.52 -5.99 -6.86
N VAL A 139 1.37 -4.75 -7.34
CA VAL A 139 2.44 -3.97 -7.95
C VAL A 139 2.88 -2.89 -6.98
N PHE A 140 4.14 -2.92 -6.55
CA PHE A 140 4.72 -1.95 -5.63
C PHE A 140 5.70 -1.07 -6.37
N ALA A 141 5.49 0.25 -6.38
CA ALA A 141 6.56 1.20 -6.67
C ALA A 141 7.43 1.33 -5.42
N VAL A 142 8.70 0.95 -5.50
CA VAL A 142 9.64 0.95 -4.38
C VAL A 142 10.92 1.71 -4.73
N GLU A 143 11.86 1.76 -3.79
CA GLU A 143 13.11 2.56 -3.85
C GLU A 143 12.88 4.07 -3.82
N PRO A 144 13.91 4.90 -3.59
CA PRO A 144 13.78 6.36 -3.70
C PRO A 144 13.39 6.80 -5.12
N LYS A 145 12.75 7.97 -5.25
CA LYS A 145 12.32 8.56 -6.53
C LYS A 145 13.34 8.44 -7.66
N ALA A 146 14.63 8.65 -7.38
CA ALA A 146 15.71 8.63 -8.37
C ALA A 146 16.06 7.22 -8.91
N ALA A 147 15.66 6.17 -8.21
CA ALA A 147 15.94 4.77 -8.55
C ALA A 147 14.67 3.91 -8.47
N MET A 148 13.49 4.53 -8.65
CA MET A 148 12.21 3.88 -8.49
C MET A 148 12.12 2.67 -9.41
N LEU A 149 11.60 1.55 -8.90
CA LEU A 149 11.36 0.36 -9.69
C LEU A 149 10.07 -0.33 -9.27
N PRO A 150 9.43 -1.09 -10.17
CA PRO A 150 8.30 -1.93 -9.82
C PRO A 150 8.78 -3.24 -9.19
N VAL A 151 8.13 -3.67 -8.12
CA VAL A 151 8.14 -5.05 -7.63
C VAL A 151 6.75 -5.61 -7.83
N ILE A 152 6.64 -6.74 -8.53
CA ILE A 152 5.36 -7.37 -8.87
C ILE A 152 5.32 -8.72 -8.19
N ILE A 153 4.27 -8.97 -7.41
CA ILE A 153 4.08 -10.20 -6.64
C ILE A 153 2.75 -10.81 -7.04
N GLU A 154 2.75 -12.10 -7.38
CA GLU A 154 1.52 -12.88 -7.50
C GLU A 154 0.94 -13.14 -6.11
N ASP A 155 -0.32 -12.77 -5.94
CA ASP A 155 -1.07 -12.95 -4.72
C ASP A 155 -1.82 -14.29 -4.81
N LYS A 156 -1.27 -15.35 -4.22
CA LYS A 156 -1.97 -16.65 -4.16
C LYS A 156 -3.04 -16.61 -3.07
N ILE A 157 -4.24 -16.21 -3.47
CA ILE A 157 -5.37 -16.03 -2.57
C ILE A 157 -6.28 -17.25 -2.70
N GLU A 158 -6.10 -18.21 -1.81
CA GLU A 158 -6.98 -19.38 -1.73
C GLU A 158 -8.26 -19.06 -0.97
N ALA A 159 -9.27 -19.91 -1.07
CA ALA A 159 -10.46 -19.84 -0.21
C ALA A 159 -10.09 -20.11 1.27
N PHE A 160 -10.86 -19.55 2.21
CA PHE A 160 -10.71 -19.88 3.63
C PHE A 160 -11.08 -21.34 3.87
N THR A 161 -10.21 -22.11 4.51
CA THR A 161 -10.54 -23.49 4.92
C THR A 161 -11.20 -23.48 6.29
N THR A 162 -10.83 -22.52 7.16
CA THR A 162 -11.36 -22.41 8.52
C THR A 162 -12.18 -21.13 8.73
N LYS A 163 -13.43 -21.28 9.20
CA LYS A 163 -14.38 -20.15 9.35
C LYS A 163 -13.97 -19.09 10.39
N LEU A 164 -13.07 -19.40 11.32
CA LEU A 164 -12.69 -18.54 12.46
C LEU A 164 -11.29 -17.91 12.32
N LYS A 165 -10.64 -18.08 11.17
CA LYS A 165 -9.27 -17.59 10.95
C LYS A 165 -9.24 -16.33 10.08
N THR A 166 -8.10 -15.67 10.18
CA THR A 166 -7.71 -14.50 9.40
C THR A 166 -6.56 -14.89 8.49
N LYS A 167 -6.63 -14.54 7.20
CA LYS A 167 -5.52 -14.77 6.28
C LYS A 167 -4.53 -13.64 6.36
N MET A 168 -3.25 -13.96 6.50
CA MET A 168 -2.21 -12.96 6.59
C MET A 168 -1.02 -13.29 5.71
N ARG A 169 -0.39 -12.24 5.20
CA ARG A 169 0.94 -12.30 4.62
C ARG A 169 1.81 -11.14 5.12
N CYS A 170 3.11 -11.33 5.04
CA CYS A 170 4.10 -10.28 5.21
C CYS A 170 4.70 -9.94 3.86
N VAL A 171 4.84 -8.64 3.57
CA VAL A 171 5.50 -8.10 2.37
C VAL A 171 6.63 -7.21 2.85
N ASN A 172 7.86 -7.56 2.49
CA ASN A 172 9.05 -6.84 2.92
C ASN A 172 9.62 -5.98 1.80
N MET A 173 9.38 -4.67 1.89
CA MET A 173 9.97 -3.62 1.06
C MET A 173 10.90 -2.71 1.88
N LEU A 174 11.41 -3.18 3.03
CA LEU A 174 12.38 -2.46 3.85
C LEU A 174 13.80 -2.64 3.33
N SER A 175 14.46 -1.54 2.95
CA SER A 175 15.88 -1.56 2.61
C SER A 175 16.78 -1.30 3.83
N GLY A 176 18.06 -1.66 3.73
CA GLY A 176 19.06 -1.38 4.77
C GLY A 176 19.01 -2.30 6.00
N VAL A 177 18.19 -3.36 5.97
CA VAL A 177 18.21 -4.41 7.01
C VAL A 177 19.45 -5.29 6.80
N ALA A 178 20.25 -5.53 7.85
CA ALA A 178 21.37 -6.48 7.76
C ALA A 178 20.88 -7.86 7.31
N GLY A 179 21.53 -8.45 6.31
CA GLY A 179 21.12 -9.72 5.70
C GLY A 179 19.86 -9.65 4.83
N ASN A 180 19.29 -8.45 4.61
CA ASN A 180 18.12 -8.20 3.75
C ASN A 180 16.90 -9.08 4.04
N LYS A 181 16.74 -9.53 5.29
CA LYS A 181 15.64 -10.41 5.71
C LYS A 181 15.06 -9.95 7.06
N ILE A 182 13.75 -10.11 7.22
CA ILE A 182 13.03 -9.77 8.46
C ILE A 182 12.21 -10.93 9.01
N ASP A 183 11.93 -10.87 10.31
CA ASP A 183 10.88 -11.65 10.97
C ASP A 183 9.75 -10.71 11.41
N LEU A 184 8.50 -11.17 11.31
CA LEU A 184 7.31 -10.44 11.77
C LEU A 184 6.66 -11.20 12.92
N TRP A 185 6.44 -10.50 14.03
CA TRP A 185 5.88 -11.06 15.25
C TRP A 185 4.55 -10.40 15.59
N LEU A 186 3.61 -11.21 16.09
CA LEU A 186 2.31 -10.79 16.60
C LEU A 186 2.19 -11.16 18.08
N ILE A 187 1.69 -10.22 18.88
CA ILE A 187 1.51 -10.38 20.32
C ILE A 187 0.03 -10.14 20.63
N HIS A 188 -0.69 -11.21 20.94
CA HIS A 188 -2.12 -11.13 21.26
C HIS A 188 -2.36 -10.24 22.48
N GLN A 189 -3.38 -9.38 22.39
CA GLN A 189 -3.85 -8.50 23.46
C GLN A 189 -5.20 -9.05 23.95
N PRO A 190 -5.19 -10.01 24.90
CA PRO A 190 -6.41 -10.65 25.36
C PRO A 190 -7.33 -9.64 26.07
N ALA A 191 -8.64 -9.82 25.90
CA ALA A 191 -9.62 -9.11 26.72
C ALA A 191 -9.54 -9.57 28.19
N THR A 192 -10.01 -8.74 29.12
CA THR A 192 -10.09 -9.06 30.55
C THR A 192 -10.74 -10.43 30.78
N GLY A 193 -10.12 -11.25 31.62
CA GLY A 193 -10.61 -12.60 31.96
C GLY A 193 -10.39 -13.67 30.88
N LYS A 194 -9.73 -13.35 29.75
CA LYS A 194 -9.33 -14.35 28.75
C LYS A 194 -7.88 -14.81 28.98
N PRO A 195 -7.57 -16.09 28.71
CA PRO A 195 -6.20 -16.57 28.81
C PRO A 195 -5.31 -15.87 27.78
N PRO A 196 -4.05 -15.60 28.13
CA PRO A 196 -3.06 -15.10 27.18
C PRO A 196 -2.80 -16.15 26.09
N MET A 197 -2.54 -15.70 24.88
CA MET A 197 -2.06 -16.58 23.80
C MET A 197 -0.57 -16.31 23.59
N PRO A 198 0.26 -17.36 23.39
CA PRO A 198 1.68 -17.17 23.09
C PRO A 198 1.91 -16.18 21.96
N ALA A 199 2.99 -15.42 22.06
CA ALA A 199 3.45 -14.61 20.94
C ALA A 199 3.70 -15.50 19.71
N TYR A 200 3.34 -14.99 18.55
CA TYR A 200 3.32 -15.74 17.31
C TYR A 200 4.26 -15.11 16.30
N LYS A 201 5.25 -15.87 15.83
CA LYS A 201 6.08 -15.47 14.68
C LYS A 201 5.27 -15.69 13.41
N LEU A 202 4.69 -14.62 12.87
CA LEU A 202 3.87 -14.67 11.65
C LEU A 202 4.68 -15.00 10.40
N SER A 203 5.90 -14.50 10.32
CA SER A 203 6.75 -14.76 9.18
C SER A 203 8.20 -14.76 9.63
N SER A 204 9.02 -15.60 8.99
CA SER A 204 10.45 -15.66 9.26
C SER A 204 11.26 -15.57 7.99
N GLY A 205 12.38 -14.85 8.05
CA GLY A 205 13.37 -14.79 6.97
C GLY A 205 12.83 -14.17 5.68
N VAL A 206 11.88 -13.25 5.75
CA VAL A 206 11.23 -12.66 4.56
C VAL A 206 12.23 -11.75 3.84
N ASP A 207 12.63 -12.13 2.64
CA ASP A 207 13.59 -11.40 1.81
C ASP A 207 13.11 -9.99 1.43
N TYR A 208 14.06 -9.08 1.26
CA TYR A 208 13.82 -7.76 0.69
C TYR A 208 13.24 -7.89 -0.72
N LYS A 209 12.19 -7.12 -1.00
CA LYS A 209 11.33 -7.23 -2.20
C LYS A 209 10.59 -8.57 -2.31
N GLY A 210 10.46 -9.28 -1.20
CA GLY A 210 9.74 -10.55 -1.11
C GLY A 210 8.42 -10.45 -0.35
N ALA A 211 7.61 -11.49 -0.46
CA ALA A 211 6.40 -11.68 0.33
C ALA A 211 6.21 -13.15 0.71
N THR A 212 5.56 -13.38 1.85
CA THR A 212 5.05 -14.72 2.18
C THR A 212 3.74 -14.99 1.46
N GLN A 213 3.36 -16.27 1.39
CA GLN A 213 2.02 -16.66 0.96
C GLN A 213 0.97 -16.23 2.00
N PHE A 214 -0.28 -16.11 1.57
CA PHE A 214 -1.41 -15.97 2.50
C PHE A 214 -1.65 -17.30 3.21
N THR A 215 -1.66 -17.30 4.53
CA THR A 215 -1.97 -18.49 5.33
C THR A 215 -3.12 -18.22 6.29
N ASP A 216 -3.91 -19.24 6.66
CA ASP A 216 -4.95 -19.16 7.70
C ASP A 216 -4.29 -19.08 9.08
N THR A 217 -3.79 -17.89 9.41
CA THR A 217 -2.75 -17.76 10.43
C THR A 217 -3.32 -17.62 11.84
N ILE A 218 -4.07 -16.56 12.08
CA ILE A 218 -4.46 -16.14 13.43
C ILE A 218 -5.97 -16.16 13.62
N SER A 219 -6.38 -16.35 14.87
CA SER A 219 -7.77 -16.11 15.25
C SER A 219 -8.05 -14.61 15.26
N SER A 220 -9.31 -14.21 15.02
CA SER A 220 -9.71 -12.82 15.18
C SER A 220 -9.41 -12.31 16.59
N GLY A 221 -9.07 -11.03 16.70
CA GLY A 221 -8.75 -10.41 17.99
C GLY A 221 -7.85 -9.21 17.84
N THR A 222 -7.38 -8.71 18.97
CA THR A 222 -6.50 -7.55 19.03
C THR A 222 -5.07 -7.99 19.22
N TYR A 223 -4.15 -7.44 18.45
CA TYR A 223 -2.73 -7.77 18.51
C TYR A 223 -1.87 -6.52 18.42
N LYS A 224 -0.73 -6.56 19.09
CA LYS A 224 0.43 -5.72 18.78
C LYS A 224 1.32 -6.48 17.80
N TRP A 225 2.18 -5.76 17.10
CA TRP A 225 3.13 -6.39 16.18
C TRP A 225 4.46 -5.67 16.19
N MET A 226 5.50 -6.40 15.81
CA MET A 226 6.86 -5.88 15.70
C MET A 226 7.64 -6.61 14.62
N VAL A 227 8.62 -5.92 14.06
CA VAL A 227 9.52 -6.45 13.02
C VAL A 227 10.93 -6.48 13.56
N THR A 228 11.60 -7.60 13.40
CA THR A 228 12.99 -7.78 13.79
C THR A 228 13.85 -8.17 12.59
N LYS A 229 15.17 -8.07 12.74
CA LYS A 229 16.10 -8.77 11.85
C LYS A 229 15.77 -10.27 11.84
N ALA A 230 15.93 -10.92 10.70
CA ALA A 230 15.71 -12.35 10.62
C ALA A 230 16.64 -13.12 11.56
N GLY A 231 16.11 -14.12 12.25
CA GLY A 231 16.87 -14.94 13.20
C GLY A 231 17.05 -14.30 14.59
N ALA A 232 16.56 -13.08 14.82
CA ALA A 232 16.55 -12.50 16.15
C ALA A 232 15.74 -13.37 17.11
N VAL A 233 16.31 -13.62 18.29
CA VAL A 233 15.69 -14.42 19.35
C VAL A 233 15.22 -13.47 20.45
N PRO A 234 13.97 -13.61 20.96
CA PRO A 234 13.52 -12.82 22.09
C PRO A 234 14.39 -13.09 23.33
N THR A 235 14.84 -12.04 24.00
CA THR A 235 15.56 -12.13 25.28
C THR A 235 14.62 -12.44 26.44
N ALA A 236 13.33 -12.11 26.30
CA ALA A 236 12.26 -12.54 27.19
C ALA A 236 11.04 -12.96 26.37
N ASN A 237 10.48 -14.12 26.73
CA ASN A 237 9.21 -14.64 26.22
C ASN A 237 8.48 -15.34 27.36
N THR A 238 7.95 -14.53 28.28
CA THR A 238 7.34 -15.04 29.52
C THR A 238 5.82 -15.01 29.41
N PRO A 239 5.12 -16.12 29.74
CA PRO A 239 3.68 -16.10 29.88
C PRO A 239 3.30 -15.17 31.04
N PRO A 240 2.20 -14.40 30.93
CA PRO A 240 1.75 -13.60 32.04
C PRO A 240 1.05 -14.48 33.08
N THR A 241 1.16 -14.10 34.35
CA THR A 241 0.54 -14.81 35.48
C THR A 241 -0.92 -14.42 35.71
N THR A 242 -1.42 -13.41 34.99
CA THR A 242 -2.75 -12.82 35.19
C THR A 242 -3.57 -12.88 33.90
N LEU A 243 -4.84 -13.29 33.98
CA LEU A 243 -5.76 -13.28 32.84
C LEU A 243 -5.94 -11.87 32.28
N GLY A 244 -6.16 -11.77 30.96
CA GLY A 244 -6.28 -10.48 30.26
C GLY A 244 -4.96 -9.71 30.12
N THR A 245 -3.83 -10.28 30.53
CA THR A 245 -2.51 -9.68 30.30
C THR A 245 -1.87 -10.32 29.06
N PRO A 246 -1.19 -9.56 28.17
CA PRO A 246 -0.48 -10.12 27.02
C PRO A 246 0.84 -10.80 27.42
N TYR A 247 1.38 -11.64 26.53
CA TYR A 247 2.76 -12.09 26.65
C TYR A 247 3.73 -10.92 26.61
N ASN A 248 4.79 -10.98 27.43
CA ASN A 248 5.89 -10.04 27.32
C ASN A 248 6.94 -10.60 26.36
N LEU A 249 7.17 -9.89 25.25
CA LEU A 249 8.15 -10.23 24.24
C LEU A 249 9.16 -9.10 24.14
N THR A 250 10.41 -9.36 24.51
CA THR A 250 11.50 -8.38 24.47
C THR A 250 12.61 -8.87 23.56
N PHE A 251 13.20 -7.96 22.78
CA PHE A 251 14.37 -8.21 21.93
C PHE A 251 15.47 -7.21 22.27
N ALA A 252 16.71 -7.53 21.89
CA ALA A 252 17.77 -6.53 21.91
C ALA A 252 17.39 -5.35 20.99
N ALA A 253 17.64 -4.12 21.45
CA ALA A 253 17.25 -2.92 20.70
C ALA A 253 17.83 -2.89 19.28
N ALA A 254 19.04 -3.41 19.10
CA ALA A 254 19.72 -3.50 17.81
C ALA A 254 19.05 -4.47 16.81
N ASP A 255 18.18 -5.36 17.28
CA ASP A 255 17.49 -6.34 16.44
C ASP A 255 16.09 -5.87 16.01
N ILE A 256 15.56 -4.83 16.65
CA ILE A 256 14.23 -4.30 16.33
C ILE A 256 14.36 -3.35 15.13
N VAL A 257 13.60 -3.65 14.08
CA VAL A 257 13.57 -2.85 12.85
C VAL A 257 12.39 -1.89 12.85
N ILE A 258 11.22 -2.37 13.25
CA ILE A 258 10.02 -1.55 13.46
C ILE A 258 9.40 -1.93 14.79
N ASN A 259 9.25 -0.94 15.66
CA ASN A 259 8.51 -1.09 16.90
C ASN A 259 7.17 -0.36 16.80
N LYS A 260 6.07 -1.10 16.64
CA LYS A 260 4.69 -0.58 16.67
C LYS A 260 3.95 -1.06 17.92
N ALA A 261 4.65 -1.22 19.05
CA ALA A 261 4.07 -1.65 20.33
C ALA A 261 3.11 -0.64 20.99
N THR A 262 2.96 0.57 20.43
CA THR A 262 2.11 1.63 21.00
C THR A 262 0.65 1.58 20.53
N GLY A 263 0.32 0.80 19.50
CA GLY A 263 -1.05 0.72 18.95
C GLY A 263 -1.56 -0.72 18.83
N ASN A 264 -2.76 -0.95 19.35
CA ASN A 264 -3.49 -2.20 19.18
C ASN A 264 -4.10 -2.26 17.77
N THR A 265 -3.96 -3.39 17.08
CA THR A 265 -4.64 -3.65 15.80
C THR A 265 -5.66 -4.76 15.97
N SER A 266 -6.89 -4.52 15.54
CA SER A 266 -7.96 -5.52 15.55
C SER A 266 -8.08 -6.23 14.20
N PHE A 267 -8.18 -7.55 14.21
CA PHE A 267 -8.38 -8.39 13.03
C PHE A 267 -9.72 -9.10 13.10
N SER A 268 -10.50 -8.98 12.02
CA SER A 268 -11.77 -9.66 11.83
C SER A 268 -11.61 -11.03 11.18
N GLN A 269 -12.52 -11.96 11.51
CA GLN A 269 -12.58 -13.29 10.91
C GLN A 269 -12.86 -13.22 9.39
N LYS A 270 -12.46 -14.26 8.65
CA LYS A 270 -12.68 -14.40 7.20
C LYS A 270 -12.25 -13.17 6.40
N THR A 271 -11.17 -12.54 6.87
CA THR A 271 -10.61 -11.35 6.23
C THR A 271 -9.15 -11.60 5.90
N THR A 272 -8.72 -11.08 4.75
CA THR A 272 -7.37 -11.25 4.23
C THR A 272 -6.58 -9.96 4.44
N TYR A 273 -5.43 -10.02 5.09
CA TYR A 273 -4.58 -8.87 5.39
C TYR A 273 -3.16 -9.01 4.86
N SER A 274 -2.60 -7.89 4.41
CA SER A 274 -1.18 -7.77 4.03
C SER A 274 -0.50 -6.83 5.02
N PHE A 275 0.56 -7.29 5.68
CA PHE A 275 1.50 -6.40 6.36
C PHE A 275 2.51 -5.90 5.32
N LEU A 276 2.43 -4.61 4.97
CA LEU A 276 3.43 -3.99 4.10
C LEU A 276 4.45 -3.27 4.98
N LEU A 277 5.70 -3.70 4.86
CA LEU A 277 6.84 -3.12 5.55
C LEU A 277 7.67 -2.37 4.51
N PHE A 278 8.00 -1.10 4.71
CA PHE A 278 8.69 -0.28 3.71
C PHE A 278 9.47 0.87 4.32
N GLY A 279 10.31 1.52 3.52
CA GLY A 279 11.27 2.54 3.98
C GLY A 279 12.67 1.95 4.09
N LYS A 280 13.55 2.62 4.85
CA LYS A 280 14.96 2.28 5.00
C LYS A 280 15.35 2.26 6.47
N VAL A 281 16.00 1.19 6.93
CA VAL A 281 16.54 1.14 8.30
C VAL A 281 17.61 2.22 8.49
N GLY A 282 17.49 2.98 9.57
CA GLY A 282 18.31 4.18 9.81
C GLY A 282 17.91 5.41 8.99
N GLY A 283 16.90 5.29 8.12
CA GLY A 283 16.29 6.43 7.42
C GLY A 283 15.46 7.30 8.36
N THR A 284 15.26 8.56 7.98
CA THR A 284 14.44 9.54 8.71
C THR A 284 13.31 10.07 7.80
N GLY A 285 12.31 10.74 8.38
CA GLY A 285 11.20 11.33 7.62
C GLY A 285 10.42 10.33 6.77
N THR A 286 10.30 10.61 5.47
CA THR A 286 9.68 9.73 4.48
C THR A 286 10.40 8.40 4.34
N ALA A 287 11.72 8.38 4.51
CA ALA A 287 12.55 7.18 4.41
C ALA A 287 12.58 6.34 5.70
N ALA A 288 11.99 6.81 6.81
CA ALA A 288 11.96 6.04 8.06
C ALA A 288 11.24 4.68 7.86
N PRO A 289 11.70 3.61 8.52
CA PRO A 289 11.09 2.30 8.40
C PRO A 289 9.67 2.35 8.96
N TYR A 290 8.71 1.86 8.19
CA TYR A 290 7.30 1.89 8.54
C TYR A 290 6.65 0.57 8.20
N GLY A 291 5.63 0.21 8.97
CA GLY A 291 4.76 -0.92 8.66
C GLY A 291 3.31 -0.49 8.70
N ASN A 292 2.55 -0.95 7.72
CA ASN A 292 1.14 -0.64 7.57
C ASN A 292 0.37 -1.93 7.25
N ILE A 293 -0.86 -2.00 7.71
CA ILE A 293 -1.72 -3.18 7.61
C ILE A 293 -2.83 -2.85 6.64
N PHE A 294 -2.98 -3.70 5.64
CA PHE A 294 -3.95 -3.52 4.57
C PHE A 294 -4.94 -4.65 4.59
N ARG A 295 -6.22 -4.32 4.61
CA ARG A 295 -7.29 -5.27 4.33
C ARG A 295 -7.42 -5.41 2.82
N ASN A 296 -7.14 -6.61 2.31
CA ASN A 296 -7.34 -6.95 0.90
C ASN A 296 -8.83 -7.26 0.71
N ARG A 297 -9.50 -6.49 -0.15
CA ARG A 297 -10.89 -6.76 -0.54
C ARG A 297 -10.89 -7.55 -1.83
N LEU A 298 -11.40 -8.77 -1.76
CA LEU A 298 -11.63 -9.63 -2.92
C LEU A 298 -13.04 -9.28 -3.39
N ASN A 299 -13.13 -8.47 -4.43
CA ASN A 299 -14.39 -8.21 -5.14
C ASN A 299 -14.71 -9.40 -6.05
#